data_AF-A0A951Z8T7-F1
#
_entry.id   AF-A0A951Z8T7-F1
#
_cell.length_a   1.000
_cell.length_b   1.000
_cell.length_c   1.000
_cell.angle_alpha   90.00
_cell.angle_beta   90.00
_cell.angle_gamma   90.00
#
_symmetry.space_group_name_H-M   'P 1'
#
loop_
_entity.id
_entity.type
_entity.pdbx_description
1 polymer ?
#
loop_
_entity_poly.entity_id
_entity_poly.type
_entity_poly.pdbx_seq_one_letter_code
_entity_poly.pdbx_strand_id
1 'polypeptide(L)'
;VISKKSRKGFTLVELLVTVLILAVLMAVALPLYLSAVADSEKKTARSNMQTIANAVQAWKIKTGEDYAPIASPVSTTLLDLQSEPVCPRGGEYYVDLSAEPFTVHSTIEEFEDADGPCGAGYTPGCDGS
;
A
#
# COMPACT_ATOMS: atom_id res chain seq x y z
N VAL A 1 -62.46 -9.90 8.14
CA VAL A 1 -61.90 -9.67 6.78
C VAL A 1 -60.38 -9.72 6.87
N ILE A 2 -59.74 -10.77 6.35
CA ILE A 2 -58.27 -10.90 6.34
C ILE A 2 -57.85 -10.78 4.88
N SER A 3 -57.23 -9.65 4.54
CA SER A 3 -56.74 -9.37 3.18
C SER A 3 -55.49 -10.21 2.93
N LYS A 4 -55.58 -11.16 2.00
CA LYS A 4 -54.48 -12.05 1.62
C LYS A 4 -53.53 -11.28 0.70
N LYS A 5 -52.48 -10.67 1.27
CA LYS A 5 -51.36 -10.09 0.50
C LYS A 5 -50.78 -11.19 -0.39
N SER A 6 -50.85 -11.01 -1.70
CA SER A 6 -50.16 -11.86 -2.66
C SER A 6 -48.65 -11.70 -2.49
N ARG A 7 -47.97 -12.76 -2.06
CA ARG A 7 -46.51 -12.81 -2.08
C ARG A 7 -46.10 -13.06 -3.53
N LYS A 8 -45.58 -12.05 -4.22
CA LYS A 8 -44.87 -12.23 -5.49
C LYS A 8 -43.50 -12.81 -5.15
N GLY A 9 -43.24 -14.04 -5.58
CA GLY A 9 -41.93 -14.68 -5.51
C GLY A 9 -41.11 -14.40 -6.76
N PHE A 10 -39.80 -14.27 -6.61
CA PHE A 10 -38.83 -14.16 -7.70
C PHE A 10 -38.91 -15.41 -8.59
N THR A 11 -38.89 -15.24 -9.92
CA THR A 11 -38.87 -16.41 -10.82
C THR A 11 -37.44 -16.95 -10.97
N LEU A 12 -37.29 -18.26 -11.18
CA LEU A 12 -35.97 -18.85 -11.44
C LEU A 12 -35.28 -18.25 -12.68
N VAL A 13 -36.08 -17.85 -13.68
CA VAL A 13 -35.60 -17.19 -14.90
C VAL A 13 -35.02 -15.81 -14.58
N GLU A 14 -35.63 -15.07 -13.67
CA GLU A 14 -35.20 -13.73 -13.28
C GLU A 14 -33.82 -13.76 -12.62
N LEU A 15 -33.57 -14.75 -11.77
CA LEU A 15 -32.26 -14.99 -11.15
C LEU A 15 -31.22 -15.46 -12.17
N LEU A 16 -31.61 -16.33 -13.12
CA LEU A 16 -30.72 -16.83 -14.18
C LEU A 16 -30.19 -15.69 -15.07
N VAL A 17 -31.07 -14.80 -15.51
CA VAL A 17 -30.67 -13.66 -16.35
C VAL A 17 -29.78 -12.68 -15.55
N THR A 18 -30.02 -12.49 -14.26
CA THR A 18 -29.18 -11.58 -13.44
C THR A 18 -27.76 -12.09 -13.29
N VAL A 19 -27.56 -13.36 -12.94
CA VAL A 19 -26.21 -13.91 -12.77
C VAL A 19 -25.44 -13.95 -14.09
N LEU A 20 -26.14 -14.13 -15.22
CA LEU A 20 -25.56 -14.04 -16.55
C LEU A 20 -25.02 -12.63 -16.85
N ILE A 21 -25.81 -11.59 -16.56
CA ILE A 21 -25.35 -10.19 -16.74
C ILE A 21 -24.20 -9.87 -15.76
N LEU A 22 -24.30 -10.31 -14.50
CA LEU A 22 -23.24 -10.12 -13.50
C LEU A 22 -21.92 -10.76 -13.92
N ALA A 23 -21.94 -11.94 -14.55
CA ALA A 23 -20.74 -12.60 -15.05
C ALA A 23 -20.02 -11.75 -16.12
N VAL A 24 -20.77 -11.14 -17.04
CA VAL A 24 -20.21 -10.26 -18.07
C VAL A 24 -19.60 -9.00 -17.45
N LEU A 25 -20.28 -8.39 -16.47
CA LEU A 25 -19.75 -7.21 -15.78
C LEU A 25 -18.48 -7.55 -14.98
N MET A 26 -18.47 -8.68 -14.27
CA MET A 26 -17.32 -9.11 -13.46
C MET A 26 -16.08 -9.40 -14.30
N ALA A 27 -16.24 -9.93 -15.52
CA ALA A 27 -15.11 -10.20 -16.42
C ALA A 27 -14.28 -8.94 -16.72
N VAL A 28 -14.90 -7.75 -16.76
CA VAL A 28 -14.20 -6.47 -16.97
C VAL A 28 -13.89 -5.78 -15.65
N ALA A 29 -14.77 -5.89 -14.65
CA ALA A 29 -14.61 -5.18 -13.37
C ALA A 29 -13.45 -5.73 -12.53
N LEU A 30 -13.22 -7.04 -12.51
CA LEU A 30 -12.17 -7.67 -11.70
C LEU A 30 -10.75 -7.21 -12.05
N PRO A 31 -10.27 -7.28 -13.32
CA PRO A 31 -8.91 -6.84 -13.63
C PRO A 31 -8.69 -5.35 -13.34
N LEU A 32 -9.68 -4.50 -13.63
CA LEU A 32 -9.64 -3.08 -13.31
C LEU A 32 -9.58 -2.81 -11.80
N TYR A 33 -10.33 -3.59 -11.02
CA TYR A 33 -10.30 -3.48 -9.56
C TYR A 33 -8.92 -3.88 -9.00
N LEU A 34 -8.37 -5.01 -9.47
CA LEU A 34 -7.05 -5.47 -9.02
C LEU A 34 -5.93 -4.48 -9.36
N SER A 35 -5.95 -3.89 -10.56
CA SER A 35 -4.97 -2.86 -10.93
C SER A 35 -5.12 -1.60 -10.08
N ALA A 36 -6.35 -1.15 -9.81
CA ALA A 36 -6.60 0.01 -8.97
C ALA A 36 -6.13 -0.21 -7.52
N VAL A 37 -6.35 -1.40 -6.96
CA VAL A 37 -5.84 -1.76 -5.63
C VAL A 37 -4.31 -1.75 -5.62
N ALA A 38 -3.67 -2.37 -6.62
CA ALA A 38 -2.21 -2.38 -6.71
C ALA A 38 -1.64 -0.95 -6.78
N ASP A 39 -2.24 -0.06 -7.56
CA ASP A 39 -1.83 1.35 -7.66
C ASP A 39 -2.00 2.11 -6.35
N SER A 40 -3.10 1.87 -5.63
CA SER A 40 -3.31 2.41 -4.28
C SER A 40 -2.25 1.91 -3.31
N GLU A 41 -1.92 0.62 -3.34
CA GLU A 41 -0.86 0.04 -2.51
C GLU A 41 0.50 0.69 -2.81
N LYS A 42 0.86 0.92 -4.09
CA LYS A 42 2.13 1.57 -4.45
C LYS A 42 2.20 2.98 -3.88
N LYS A 43 1.11 3.74 -4.01
CA LYS A 43 1.03 5.12 -3.49
C LYS A 43 1.15 5.17 -1.99
N THR A 44 0.48 4.26 -1.27
CA THR A 44 0.56 4.18 0.20
C THR A 44 1.97 3.82 0.63
N ALA A 45 2.59 2.80 0.01
CA ALA A 45 3.95 2.41 0.36
C ALA A 45 4.96 3.54 0.08
N ARG A 46 4.85 4.23 -1.06
CA ARG A 46 5.69 5.39 -1.37
C ARG A 46 5.48 6.53 -0.38
N SER A 47 4.24 6.81 0.01
CA SER A 47 3.93 7.79 1.04
C SER A 47 4.56 7.43 2.39
N ASN A 48 4.50 6.15 2.79
CA ASN A 48 5.12 5.67 4.02
C ASN A 48 6.64 5.88 3.97
N MET A 49 7.29 5.49 2.88
CA MET A 49 8.74 5.67 2.71
C MET A 49 9.15 7.16 2.70
N GLN A 50 8.35 8.03 2.09
CA GLN A 50 8.53 9.49 2.16
C GLN A 50 8.43 10.01 3.59
N THR A 51 7.43 9.57 4.35
CA THR A 51 7.28 9.94 5.76
C THR A 51 8.48 9.49 6.60
N ILE A 52 8.98 8.27 6.37
CA ILE A 52 10.18 7.75 7.05
C ILE A 52 11.39 8.60 6.69
N ALA A 53 11.64 8.85 5.41
CA ALA A 53 12.77 9.65 4.96
C ALA A 53 12.75 11.07 5.55
N ASN A 54 11.58 11.71 5.59
CA ASN A 54 11.41 13.03 6.21
C ASN A 54 11.71 12.97 7.71
N ALA A 55 11.26 11.92 8.40
CA ALA A 55 11.54 11.73 9.82
C ALA A 55 13.03 11.47 10.09
N VAL A 56 13.70 10.70 9.24
CA VAL A 56 15.16 10.51 9.26
C VAL A 56 15.91 11.83 9.12
N GLN A 57 15.52 12.66 8.14
CA GLN A 57 16.14 13.97 7.93
C GLN A 57 15.87 14.91 9.11
N ALA A 58 14.64 14.94 9.62
CA ALA A 58 14.25 15.73 10.78
C ALA A 58 15.05 15.32 12.03
N TRP A 59 15.27 14.02 12.22
CA TRP A 59 16.09 13.49 13.30
C TRP A 59 17.53 14.00 13.19
N LYS A 60 18.17 13.90 12.01
CA LYS A 60 19.53 14.43 11.80
C LYS A 60 19.62 15.93 12.07
N ILE A 61 18.62 16.71 11.68
CA ILE A 61 18.57 18.15 11.97
C ILE A 61 18.45 18.41 13.48
N LYS A 62 17.68 17.58 14.20
CA LYS A 62 17.41 17.73 15.64
C LYS A 62 18.60 17.32 16.52
N THR A 63 19.25 16.20 16.21
CA THR A 63 20.35 15.66 17.03
C THR A 63 21.71 16.15 16.58
N GLY A 64 21.86 16.49 15.30
CA GLY A 64 23.16 16.78 14.68
C GLY A 64 24.06 15.54 14.56
N GLU A 65 23.54 14.36 14.88
CA GLU A 65 24.24 13.09 14.80
C GLU A 65 24.11 12.47 13.41
N ASP A 66 25.06 11.60 13.04
CA ASP A 66 24.96 10.84 11.80
C ASP A 66 23.87 9.77 11.88
N TYR A 67 23.40 9.34 10.71
CA TYR A 67 22.27 8.42 10.55
C TYR A 67 22.51 7.00 11.13
N ALA A 68 23.66 6.69 11.71
CA ALA A 68 23.99 5.37 12.22
C ALA A 68 22.99 4.74 13.22
N PRO A 69 22.34 5.47 14.16
CA PRO A 69 21.45 4.86 15.15
C PRO A 69 20.04 4.58 14.64
N ILE A 70 19.71 4.98 13.41
CA ILE A 70 18.42 4.69 12.76
C ILE A 70 18.54 3.54 11.74
N ALA A 71 19.66 2.82 11.74
CA ALA A 71 19.84 1.63 10.93
C ALA A 71 18.94 0.49 11.44
N SER A 72 17.79 0.33 10.78
CA SER A 72 17.00 -0.89 10.57
C SER A 72 16.77 -1.86 11.77
N PRO A 73 15.52 -2.20 12.15
CA PRO A 73 14.23 -1.78 11.59
C PRO A 73 13.85 -0.33 11.93
N VAL A 74 13.09 0.32 11.02
CA VAL A 74 12.52 1.65 11.29
C VAL A 74 11.64 1.58 12.53
N SER A 75 12.06 2.25 13.61
CA SER A 75 11.35 2.25 14.89
C SER A 75 10.68 3.60 15.14
N THR A 76 9.38 3.58 15.48
CA THR A 76 8.57 4.78 15.74
C THR A 76 9.11 5.66 16.87
N THR A 77 9.71 5.05 17.88
CA THR A 77 10.26 5.74 19.06
C THR A 77 11.51 6.55 18.77
N LEU A 78 12.30 6.15 17.77
CA LEU A 78 13.54 6.84 17.40
C LEU A 78 13.27 7.98 16.41
N LEU A 79 12.33 7.76 15.48
CA LEU A 79 12.01 8.71 14.42
C LEU A 79 10.80 9.62 14.74
N ASP A 80 10.22 9.52 15.93
CA ASP A 80 9.05 10.32 16.37
C ASP A 80 7.86 10.19 15.38
N LEU A 81 7.62 8.96 14.92
CA LEU A 81 6.53 8.65 13.99
C LEU A 81 5.21 8.45 14.74
N GLN A 82 4.10 8.94 14.18
CA GLN A 82 2.76 8.81 14.79
C GLN A 82 2.23 7.37 14.83
N SER A 83 2.66 6.53 13.90
CA SER A 83 2.30 5.12 13.81
C SER A 83 3.42 4.36 13.10
N GLU A 84 3.55 3.07 13.40
CA GLU A 84 4.52 2.22 12.72
C GLU A 84 4.08 2.01 11.27
N PRO A 85 4.89 2.46 10.29
CA PRO A 85 4.54 2.28 8.89
C PRO A 85 4.71 0.80 8.52
N VAL A 86 3.65 0.18 8.03
CA VAL A 86 3.65 -1.20 7.52
C VAL A 86 3.38 -1.16 6.03
N CYS A 87 4.05 -2.00 5.23
CA CYS A 87 3.71 -2.06 3.81
C CYS A 87 2.32 -2.72 3.61
N PRO A 88 1.48 -2.25 2.67
CA PRO A 88 0.17 -2.84 2.42
C PRO A 88 0.19 -4.33 2.07
N ARG A 89 1.31 -4.84 1.53
CA ARG A 89 1.52 -6.28 1.25
C ARG A 89 2.14 -7.06 2.42
N GLY A 90 2.33 -6.41 3.55
CA GLY A 90 3.11 -6.92 4.67
C GLY A 90 4.57 -6.49 4.61
N GLY A 91 5.31 -6.75 5.68
CA GLY A 91 6.72 -6.40 5.77
C GLY A 91 7.01 -5.05 6.41
N GLU A 92 8.28 -4.88 6.79
CA GLU A 92 8.80 -3.70 7.48
C GLU A 92 9.62 -2.82 6.54
N TYR A 93 9.89 -1.58 6.97
CA TYR A 93 10.75 -0.66 6.25
C TYR A 93 12.14 -0.56 6.90
N TYR A 94 13.14 -0.38 6.04
CA TYR A 94 14.55 -0.29 6.40
C TYR A 94 15.19 0.91 5.75
N VAL A 95 16.11 1.55 6.46
CA VAL A 95 16.91 2.64 5.93
C VAL A 95 18.29 2.09 5.58
N ASP A 96 18.59 2.03 4.30
CA ASP A 96 19.90 1.70 3.77
C ASP A 96 20.78 2.97 3.77
N LEU A 97 21.76 2.95 4.66
CA LEU A 97 22.76 4.00 4.82
C LEU A 97 24.03 3.74 4.03
N SER A 98 24.14 2.58 3.36
CA SER A 98 25.26 2.26 2.48
C SER A 98 25.16 2.98 1.13
N ALA A 99 23.95 3.43 0.77
CA ALA A 99 23.70 4.31 -0.35
C ALA A 99 23.84 5.79 0.06
N GLU A 100 24.46 6.61 -0.80
CA GLU A 100 24.52 8.07 -0.65
C GLU A 100 23.86 8.75 -1.86
N PRO A 101 22.69 9.42 -1.70
CA PRO A 101 21.90 9.57 -0.47
C PRO A 101 21.28 8.26 0.02
N PHE A 102 20.94 8.20 1.31
CA PHE A 102 20.32 7.03 1.91
C PHE A 102 19.03 6.63 1.17
N THR A 103 18.70 5.34 1.20
CA THR A 103 17.49 4.82 0.55
C THR A 103 16.60 4.11 1.57
N VAL A 104 15.29 4.33 1.52
CA VAL A 104 14.33 3.57 2.33
C VAL A 104 13.79 2.42 1.50
N HIS A 105 13.98 1.18 1.94
CA HIS A 105 13.49 -0.04 1.30
C HIS A 105 12.44 -0.73 2.18
N SER A 106 11.74 -1.72 1.63
CA SER A 106 10.90 -2.64 2.40
C SER A 106 11.48 -4.05 2.42
N THR A 107 11.11 -4.88 3.40
CA THR A 107 11.52 -6.31 3.47
C THR A 107 11.05 -7.14 2.28
N ILE A 108 9.97 -6.73 1.63
CA ILE A 108 9.34 -7.55 0.59
C ILE A 108 9.94 -7.18 -0.74
N GLU A 109 11.07 -7.83 -1.04
CA GLU A 109 11.60 -7.96 -2.39
C GLU A 109 10.93 -9.17 -3.06
N GLU A 110 9.64 -9.09 -3.40
CA GLU A 110 9.06 -10.20 -4.17
C GLU A 110 9.50 -10.06 -5.64
N PHE A 111 10.53 -10.85 -5.95
CA PHE A 111 10.96 -11.31 -7.26
C PHE A 111 9.82 -11.39 -8.28
N GLU A 112 9.65 -10.36 -9.11
CA GLU A 112 9.41 -10.49 -10.56
C GLU A 112 9.30 -9.12 -11.24
N ASP A 113 8.98 -8.05 -10.51
CA ASP A 113 9.02 -6.70 -11.07
C ASP A 113 9.50 -5.72 -9.99
N ALA A 114 10.54 -4.93 -10.29
CA ALA A 114 10.96 -3.78 -9.47
C ALA A 114 9.83 -2.73 -9.28
N ASP A 115 8.68 -2.94 -9.93
CA ASP A 115 7.47 -2.13 -9.89
C ASP A 115 6.38 -2.65 -8.94
N GLY A 116 6.66 -3.62 -8.05
CA GLY A 116 5.72 -4.00 -6.98
C GLY A 116 5.41 -2.82 -6.03
N PRO A 117 4.25 -2.78 -5.34
CA PRO A 117 3.89 -1.66 -4.47
C PRO A 117 4.89 -1.40 -3.35
N CYS A 118 5.64 -2.42 -2.91
CA CYS A 118 6.66 -2.32 -1.86
C CYS A 118 8.11 -2.35 -2.42
N GLY A 119 8.30 -2.51 -3.74
CA GLY A 119 9.56 -2.97 -4.34
C GLY A 119 10.53 -1.89 -4.83
N ALA A 120 10.07 -0.64 -5.02
CA ALA A 120 10.96 0.47 -5.37
C ALA A 120 11.41 1.20 -4.10
N GLY A 121 12.71 1.23 -3.83
CA GLY A 121 13.27 2.03 -2.74
C GLY A 121 12.98 3.52 -2.90
N TYR A 122 12.95 4.25 -1.79
CA TYR A 122 12.78 5.70 -1.77
C TYR A 122 14.10 6.40 -1.40
N THR A 123 14.66 7.10 -2.37
CA THR A 123 15.83 7.99 -2.19
C THR A 123 15.36 9.45 -2.13
N PRO A 124 15.56 10.17 -1.02
CA PRO A 124 15.16 11.57 -0.91
C PRO A 124 15.84 12.43 -1.99
N GLY A 125 15.04 13.17 -2.75
CA GLY A 125 15.55 14.11 -3.75
C GLY A 125 15.94 13.50 -5.10
N CYS A 126 16.00 12.17 -5.23
CA CYS A 126 16.12 11.52 -6.53
C CYS A 126 14.76 11.09 -7.10
N ASP A 127 13.70 11.10 -6.27
CA ASP A 127 12.34 10.77 -6.66
C ASP A 127 11.55 12.01 -7.15
N GLY A 128 12.17 12.81 -8.01
CA GLY A 128 11.53 14.00 -8.57
C GLY A 128 10.38 13.66 -9.54
N SER A 129 9.34 14.50 -9.52
CA SER A 129 8.46 14.89 -10.65
C SER A 129 7.91 13.80 -11.57
#